data_AF-A0A538NDF8-F1
#
_entry.id   AF-A0A538NDF8-F1
#
_cell.length_a   1.000
_cell.length_b   1.000
_cell.length_c   1.000
_cell.angle_alpha   90.00
_cell.angle_beta   90.00
_cell.angle_gamma   90.00
#
_symmetry.space_group_name_H-M   'P 1'
#
loop_
_entity.id
_entity.type
_entity.pdbx_description
1 polymer ?
#
loop_
_entity_poly.entity_id
_entity_poly.type
_entity_poly.pdbx_seq_one_letter_code
_entity_poly.pdbx_strand_id
1 'polypeptide(L)'
;RANNAIVVSIHFDEGLRPDVSGIETYFAAQQSTGIPTIGSWLPFLQKIANIQPNVESQSLAQSVQQQLVTHTQAINRGTKAEQFYVLANVRHPAVLVEGGFLTNKNEIGKLANANYREQLAVAISDGILKYRDTIKASGDDLDGASP
;
A
#
# COMPACT_ATOMS: atom_id res chain seq x y z
N ARG A 1 3.90 20.44 -7.57
CA ARG A 1 3.83 18.98 -7.28
C ARG A 1 4.73 18.70 -6.09
N ALA A 2 4.36 17.79 -5.19
CA ALA A 2 5.22 17.38 -4.08
C ALA A 2 6.26 16.38 -4.58
N ASN A 3 7.53 16.66 -4.30
CA ASN A 3 8.64 15.73 -4.47
C ASN A 3 8.79 15.00 -3.12
N ASN A 4 8.88 13.67 -3.12
CA ASN A 4 8.88 12.81 -1.92
C ASN A 4 7.51 12.75 -1.20
N ALA A 5 6.49 12.31 -1.92
CA ALA A 5 5.17 12.04 -1.36
C ALA A 5 4.83 10.56 -1.50
N ILE A 6 3.92 10.09 -0.65
CA ILE A 6 3.23 8.81 -0.77
C ILE A 6 1.71 9.07 -0.75
N VAL A 7 0.93 8.08 -1.17
CA VAL A 7 -0.53 8.11 -1.09
C VAL A 7 -1.00 6.94 -0.21
N VAL A 8 -1.87 7.25 0.76
CA VAL A 8 -2.51 6.23 1.60
C VAL A 8 -4.02 6.47 1.53
N SER A 9 -4.75 5.53 0.93
CA SER A 9 -6.20 5.48 0.98
C SER A 9 -6.64 4.63 2.17
N ILE A 10 -7.58 5.09 2.98
CA ILE A 10 -8.06 4.36 4.17
C ILE A 10 -9.51 3.98 3.95
N HIS A 11 -9.81 2.70 4.03
CA HIS A 11 -11.10 2.08 3.73
C HIS A 11 -11.49 1.09 4.83
N PHE A 12 -12.76 0.67 4.79
CA PHE A 12 -13.30 -0.46 5.55
C PHE A 12 -14.17 -1.28 4.60
N ASP A 13 -13.89 -2.58 4.52
CA ASP A 13 -14.37 -3.45 3.46
C ASP A 13 -15.78 -4.01 3.76
N GLU A 14 -16.41 -4.59 2.75
CA GLU A 14 -17.66 -5.32 2.83
C GLU A 14 -17.44 -6.78 2.36
N GLY A 15 -17.51 -7.71 3.30
CA GLY A 15 -17.33 -9.13 3.02
C GLY A 15 -18.64 -9.78 2.56
N LEU A 16 -18.56 -10.72 1.61
CA LEU A 16 -19.71 -11.52 1.12
C LEU A 16 -20.42 -12.34 2.22
N ARG A 17 -19.76 -12.52 3.37
CA ARG A 17 -20.31 -13.23 4.53
C ARG A 17 -20.04 -12.40 5.80
N PRO A 18 -20.93 -12.43 6.81
CA PRO A 18 -20.81 -11.61 8.01
C PRO A 18 -19.71 -12.07 8.98
N ASP A 19 -19.09 -13.23 8.74
CA ASP A 19 -18.00 -13.78 9.54
C ASP A 19 -16.61 -13.36 9.06
N VAL A 20 -16.49 -12.75 7.87
CA VAL A 20 -15.21 -12.24 7.34
C VAL A 20 -14.71 -11.11 8.24
N SER A 21 -13.43 -11.13 8.57
CA SER A 21 -12.77 -10.15 9.43
C SER A 21 -11.28 -10.07 9.12
N GLY A 22 -10.63 -9.04 9.66
CA GLY A 22 -9.21 -8.83 9.52
C GLY A 22 -8.87 -7.60 8.68
N ILE A 23 -7.58 -7.44 8.45
CA ILE A 23 -6.98 -6.26 7.84
C ILE A 23 -6.13 -6.65 6.65
N GLU A 24 -6.16 -5.82 5.61
CA GLU A 24 -5.41 -6.03 4.37
C GLU A 24 -4.92 -4.71 3.80
N THR A 25 -3.81 -4.77 3.06
CA THR A 25 -3.24 -3.62 2.39
C THR A 25 -3.04 -3.93 0.92
N TYR A 26 -3.58 -3.07 0.06
CA TYR A 26 -3.52 -3.19 -1.38
C TYR A 26 -2.50 -2.23 -1.97
N PHE A 27 -1.89 -2.64 -3.08
CA PHE A 27 -1.05 -1.79 -3.93
C PHE A 27 -1.39 -2.06 -5.40
N ALA A 28 -1.15 -1.09 -6.28
CA ALA A 28 -1.28 -1.34 -7.71
C ALA A 28 0.00 -2.01 -8.24
N ALA A 29 -0.14 -3.17 -8.90
CA ALA A 29 0.99 -3.76 -9.62
C ALA A 29 1.47 -2.86 -10.77
N GLN A 30 0.62 -1.93 -11.23
CA GLN A 30 0.87 -1.04 -12.35
C GLN A 30 0.41 0.37 -11.97
N GLN A 31 1.30 1.35 -12.05
CA GLN A 31 0.94 2.76 -11.93
C GLN A 31 1.09 3.45 -13.28
N SER A 32 0.15 4.34 -13.59
CA SER A 32 0.19 5.18 -14.77
C SER A 32 1.42 6.07 -14.69
N THR A 33 2.42 5.75 -15.51
CA THR A 33 3.64 6.57 -15.68
C THR A 33 3.31 7.94 -16.28
N GLY A 34 2.07 8.13 -16.76
CA GLY A 34 1.57 9.33 -17.40
C GLY A 34 2.26 9.63 -18.73
N ILE A 35 2.85 8.61 -19.35
CA ILE A 35 3.26 8.63 -20.75
C ILE A 35 2.03 8.21 -21.58
N PRO A 36 1.53 9.04 -22.51
CA PRO A 36 0.52 8.61 -23.46
C PRO A 36 1.03 7.41 -24.27
N THR A 37 0.23 6.36 -24.44
CA THR A 37 0.50 5.17 -25.29
C THR A 37 0.51 5.51 -26.80
N ILE A 38 0.90 6.73 -27.18
CA ILE A 38 1.04 7.15 -28.56
C ILE A 38 2.37 6.57 -29.08
N GLY A 39 2.31 5.37 -29.68
CA GLY A 39 3.48 4.72 -30.31
C GLY A 39 3.71 3.25 -29.95
N SER A 40 2.91 2.63 -29.08
CA SER A 40 3.07 1.22 -28.65
C SER A 40 2.89 0.16 -29.76
N TRP A 41 2.54 0.56 -30.99
CA TRP A 41 2.44 -0.32 -32.15
C TRP A 41 3.81 -0.71 -32.74
N LEU A 42 4.88 0.03 -32.42
CA LEU A 42 6.24 -0.36 -32.82
C LEU A 42 6.84 -1.34 -31.80
N PRO A 43 7.26 -2.56 -32.22
CA PRO A 43 7.77 -3.60 -31.31
C PRO A 43 8.96 -3.16 -30.46
N PHE A 44 9.78 -2.21 -30.93
CA PHE A 44 10.95 -1.75 -30.18
C PHE A 44 10.61 -0.78 -29.03
N LEU A 45 9.43 -0.14 -29.05
CA LEU A 45 8.93 0.68 -27.93
C LEU A 45 8.23 -0.16 -26.87
N GLN A 46 7.87 -1.41 -27.16
CA GLN A 46 7.31 -2.34 -26.17
C GLN A 46 8.28 -2.60 -25.01
N LYS A 47 9.60 -2.45 -25.24
CA LYS A 47 10.64 -2.56 -24.19
C LYS A 47 10.61 -1.43 -23.17
N ILE A 48 10.00 -0.28 -23.48
CA ILE A 48 9.72 0.82 -22.52
C ILE A 48 8.41 0.53 -21.75
N ALA A 49 7.51 -0.27 -22.34
CA ALA A 49 6.34 -0.84 -21.68
C ALA A 49 6.69 -2.12 -20.87
N ASN A 50 7.95 -2.31 -20.48
CA ASN A 50 8.32 -3.29 -19.47
C ASN A 50 7.76 -2.85 -18.12
N ILE A 51 6.50 -3.21 -17.93
CA ILE A 51 5.68 -3.04 -16.74
C ILE A 51 6.38 -3.77 -15.59
N GLN A 52 7.14 -3.02 -14.79
CA GLN A 52 7.71 -3.54 -13.55
C GLN A 52 6.64 -3.52 -12.46
N PRO A 53 6.58 -4.53 -11.58
CA PRO A 53 5.85 -4.41 -10.32
C PRO A 53 6.27 -3.12 -9.63
N ASN A 54 5.32 -2.37 -9.08
CA ASN A 54 5.67 -1.20 -8.29
C ASN A 54 6.27 -1.64 -6.95
N VAL A 55 7.59 -1.90 -6.96
CA VAL A 55 8.36 -2.39 -5.82
C VAL A 55 8.26 -1.43 -4.63
N GLU A 56 8.19 -0.12 -4.87
CA GLU A 56 8.04 0.88 -3.81
C GLU A 56 6.67 0.80 -3.14
N SER A 57 5.58 0.73 -3.91
CA SER A 57 4.22 0.57 -3.34
C SER A 57 4.06 -0.78 -2.65
N GLN A 58 4.68 -1.84 -3.18
CA GLN A 58 4.69 -3.15 -2.55
C GLN A 58 5.43 -3.13 -1.21
N SER A 59 6.62 -2.51 -1.16
CA SER A 59 7.41 -2.36 0.06
C SER A 59 6.69 -1.50 1.11
N LEU A 60 6.03 -0.42 0.68
CA LEU A 60 5.16 0.40 1.53
C LEU A 60 4.00 -0.43 2.08
N ALA A 61 3.31 -1.20 1.23
CA ALA A 61 2.20 -2.06 1.65
C ALA A 61 2.63 -3.11 2.68
N GLN A 62 3.80 -3.74 2.49
CA GLN A 62 4.33 -4.73 3.42
C GLN A 62 4.67 -4.09 4.77
N SER A 63 5.30 -2.92 4.76
CA SER A 63 5.66 -2.20 5.99
C SER A 63 4.41 -1.78 6.78
N VAL A 64 3.40 -1.24 6.09
CA VAL A 64 2.12 -0.85 6.69
C VAL A 64 1.34 -2.06 7.21
N GLN A 65 1.18 -3.11 6.41
CA GLN A 65 0.48 -4.34 6.82
C GLN A 65 1.13 -4.96 8.07
N GLN A 66 2.46 -4.98 8.12
CA GLN A 66 3.16 -5.54 9.28
C GLN A 66 2.85 -4.75 10.56
N GLN A 67 2.92 -3.42 10.53
CA GLN A 67 2.62 -2.61 11.70
C GLN A 67 1.13 -2.69 12.09
N LEU A 68 0.22 -2.71 11.12
CA LEU A 68 -1.22 -2.89 11.39
C LEU A 68 -1.47 -4.17 12.19
N VAL A 69 -0.87 -5.29 11.79
CA VAL A 69 -0.99 -6.56 12.51
C VAL A 69 -0.38 -6.47 13.91
N THR A 70 0.80 -5.87 14.05
CA THR A 70 1.49 -5.72 15.34
C THR A 70 0.67 -4.90 16.34
N HIS A 71 0.09 -3.76 15.93
CA HIS A 71 -0.61 -2.87 16.84
C HIS A 71 -2.04 -3.33 17.17
N THR A 72 -2.73 -3.92 16.19
CA THR A 72 -4.16 -4.26 16.33
C THR A 72 -4.41 -5.70 16.74
N GLN A 73 -3.44 -6.60 16.50
CA GLN A 73 -3.60 -8.05 16.63
C GLN A 73 -4.78 -8.61 15.80
N ALA A 74 -5.24 -7.87 14.79
CA ALA A 74 -6.29 -8.31 13.89
C ALA A 74 -5.79 -9.45 12.97
N ILE A 75 -6.74 -10.19 12.39
CA ILE A 75 -6.42 -11.26 11.45
C ILE A 75 -5.65 -10.66 10.27
N ASN A 76 -4.44 -11.16 10.04
CA ASN A 76 -3.59 -10.74 8.94
C ASN A 76 -4.07 -11.38 7.63
N ARG A 77 -4.63 -10.58 6.73
CA ARG A 77 -5.04 -11.02 5.39
C ARG A 77 -3.99 -10.72 4.31
N GLY A 78 -2.87 -10.14 4.71
CA GLY A 78 -1.69 -9.91 3.89
C GLY A 78 -1.79 -8.68 2.99
N THR A 79 -0.84 -8.61 2.07
CA THR A 79 -0.79 -7.59 1.03
C THR A 79 -1.25 -8.16 -0.30
N LYS A 80 -1.97 -7.37 -1.11
CA LYS A 80 -2.52 -7.82 -2.40
C LYS A 80 -2.27 -6.79 -3.49
N ALA A 81 -2.00 -7.29 -4.70
CA ALA A 81 -1.87 -6.45 -5.88
C ALA A 81 -3.24 -6.29 -6.54
N GLU A 82 -3.78 -5.07 -6.54
CA GLU A 82 -5.08 -4.75 -7.16
C GLU A 82 -5.04 -3.38 -7.85
N GLN A 83 -5.69 -3.29 -9.00
CA GLN A 83 -5.66 -2.12 -9.88
C GLN A 83 -6.75 -1.10 -9.53
N PHE A 84 -6.88 -0.75 -8.25
CA PHE A 84 -7.81 0.31 -7.85
C PHE A 84 -7.42 1.63 -8.49
N TYR A 85 -8.41 2.36 -9.02
CA TYR A 85 -8.17 3.63 -9.72
C TYR A 85 -7.34 4.61 -8.89
N VAL A 86 -7.60 4.67 -7.58
CA VAL A 86 -6.91 5.55 -6.62
C VAL A 86 -5.42 5.23 -6.45
N LEU A 87 -5.03 3.98 -6.74
CA LEU A 87 -3.66 3.50 -6.63
C LEU A 87 -2.96 3.50 -7.99
N ALA A 88 -3.66 3.10 -9.04
CA ALA A 88 -3.11 2.96 -10.38
C ALA A 88 -2.89 4.30 -11.09
N ASN A 89 -3.57 5.38 -10.69
CA ASN A 89 -3.47 6.68 -11.37
C ASN A 89 -2.64 7.73 -10.65
N VAL A 90 -1.83 7.32 -9.66
CA VAL A 90 -0.87 8.18 -8.98
C VAL A 90 0.56 7.76 -9.36
N ARG A 91 1.48 8.72 -9.42
CA ARG A 91 2.89 8.49 -9.78
C ARG A 91 3.78 8.16 -8.59
N HIS A 92 3.28 8.40 -7.38
CA HIS A 92 3.99 8.20 -6.13
C HIS A 92 3.64 6.82 -5.55
N PRO A 93 4.48 6.24 -4.66
CA PRO A 93 4.12 5.02 -3.94
C PRO A 93 2.75 5.17 -3.28
N ALA A 94 1.88 4.19 -3.49
CA ALA A 94 0.49 4.28 -3.09
C ALA A 94 -0.05 2.96 -2.56
N VAL A 95 -0.79 3.05 -1.45
CA VAL A 95 -1.44 1.91 -0.82
C VAL A 95 -2.88 2.23 -0.45
N LEU A 96 -3.72 1.20 -0.42
CA LEU A 96 -5.07 1.25 0.14
C LEU A 96 -5.12 0.29 1.32
N VAL A 97 -5.47 0.79 2.50
CA VAL A 97 -5.62 0.00 3.73
C VAL A 97 -7.09 -0.28 3.95
N GLU A 98 -7.44 -1.55 4.07
CA GLU A 98 -8.72 -1.98 4.62
C GLU A 98 -8.54 -2.30 6.10
N GLY A 99 -9.07 -1.44 6.97
CA GLY A 99 -8.88 -1.50 8.42
C GLY A 99 -9.82 -2.45 9.16
N GLY A 100 -10.67 -3.18 8.44
CA GLY A 100 -11.69 -4.08 8.99
C GLY A 100 -12.91 -4.20 8.07
N PHE A 101 -13.85 -5.07 8.42
CA PHE A 101 -15.04 -5.37 7.61
C PHE A 101 -16.33 -4.82 8.24
N LEU A 102 -17.04 -3.94 7.53
CA LEU A 102 -18.31 -3.34 8.00
C LEU A 102 -19.49 -4.33 8.00
N THR A 103 -19.40 -5.46 7.30
CA THR A 103 -20.42 -6.52 7.38
C THR A 103 -20.29 -7.38 8.64
N ASN A 104 -19.18 -7.26 9.37
CA ASN A 104 -18.92 -8.02 10.58
C ASN A 104 -19.22 -7.20 11.83
N LYS A 105 -20.22 -7.63 12.61
CA LYS A 105 -20.67 -6.92 13.81
C LYS A 105 -19.57 -6.71 14.85
N ASN A 106 -18.65 -7.68 14.99
CA ASN A 106 -17.54 -7.56 15.94
C ASN A 106 -16.53 -6.52 15.47
N GLU A 107 -16.23 -6.47 14.18
CA GLU A 107 -15.33 -5.48 13.58
C GLU A 107 -15.95 -4.08 13.66
N ILE A 108 -17.25 -3.92 13.40
CA ILE A 108 -17.96 -2.65 13.62
C ILE A 108 -17.79 -2.17 15.07
N GLY A 109 -17.94 -3.07 16.05
CA GLY A 109 -17.74 -2.76 17.45
C GLY A 109 -16.33 -2.24 17.76
N LYS A 110 -15.30 -2.84 17.14
CA LYS A 110 -13.92 -2.34 17.23
C LYS A 110 -13.78 -0.98 16.54
N LEU A 111 -14.30 -0.82 15.33
CA LEU A 111 -14.19 0.42 14.55
C LEU A 111 -14.91 1.59 15.19
N ALA A 112 -16.00 1.34 15.94
CA ALA A 112 -16.67 2.35 16.75
C ALA A 112 -15.82 2.83 17.94
N ASN A 113 -14.89 2.00 18.42
CA ASN A 113 -13.99 2.32 19.52
C ASN A 113 -12.87 3.28 19.07
N ALA A 114 -12.77 4.42 19.74
CA ALA A 114 -11.75 5.43 19.44
C ALA A 114 -10.31 4.91 19.62
N ASN A 115 -10.06 4.07 20.64
CA ASN A 115 -8.73 3.51 20.88
C ASN A 115 -8.30 2.56 19.75
N TYR A 116 -9.23 1.82 19.16
CA TYR A 116 -8.91 0.96 18.02
C TYR A 116 -8.57 1.77 16.78
N ARG A 117 -9.30 2.87 16.52
CA ARG A 117 -8.96 3.80 15.43
C ARG A 117 -7.61 4.48 15.65
N GLU A 118 -7.27 4.81 16.89
CA GLU A 118 -5.95 5.33 17.24
C GLU A 118 -4.85 4.29 16.97
N GLN A 119 -5.08 3.02 17.34
CA GLN A 119 -4.16 1.93 17.01
C GLN A 119 -3.94 1.80 15.49
N LEU A 120 -5.00 1.90 14.68
CA LEU A 120 -4.88 1.91 13.22
C LEU A 120 -4.04 3.10 12.73
N ALA A 121 -4.29 4.31 13.24
CA ALA A 121 -3.57 5.50 12.84
C ALA A 121 -2.07 5.42 13.19
N VAL A 122 -1.74 5.01 14.42
CA VAL A 122 -0.36 4.79 14.86
C VAL A 122 0.32 3.73 14.01
N ALA A 123 -0.35 2.61 13.76
CA ALA A 123 0.21 1.53 12.95
C ALA A 123 0.51 1.95 11.50
N ILE A 124 -0.38 2.72 10.87
CA ILE A 124 -0.16 3.27 9.53
C ILE A 124 1.05 4.22 9.56
N SER A 125 1.12 5.11 10.55
CA SER A 125 2.25 6.02 10.73
C SER A 125 3.58 5.28 10.88
N ASP A 126 3.64 4.29 11.78
CA ASP A 126 4.85 3.51 12.02
C ASP A 126 5.24 2.67 10.79
N GLY A 127 4.25 2.19 10.04
CA GLY A 127 4.47 1.49 8.77
C GLY A 127 5.12 2.39 7.72
N ILE A 128 4.70 3.65 7.64
CA ILE A 128 5.29 4.66 6.75
C ILE A 128 6.71 5.00 7.18
N LEU A 129 6.95 5.19 8.48
CA LEU A 129 8.29 5.47 9.02
C LEU A 129 9.24 4.31 8.75
N LYS A 130 8.78 3.07 8.95
CA LYS A 130 9.56 1.87 8.65
C LYS A 130 9.92 1.74 7.17
N TYR A 131 8.96 2.02 6.28
CA TYR A 131 9.22 2.07 4.84
C TYR A 131 10.29 3.10 4.50
N ARG A 132 10.16 4.34 5.02
CA ARG A 132 11.13 5.41 4.84
C ARG A 132 12.54 5.00 5.28
N ASP A 133 12.66 4.33 6.42
CA ASP A 133 13.97 3.94 6.95
C ASP A 133 14.60 2.80 6.13
N THR A 134 13.78 1.88 5.63
CA THR A 134 14.21 0.83 4.70
C THR A 134 14.80 1.41 3.42
N ILE A 135 14.10 2.36 2.78
CA ILE A 135 14.58 2.96 1.53
C ILE A 135 15.84 3.82 1.72
N LYS A 136 16.00 4.45 2.90
CA LYS A 136 17.22 5.21 3.22
C LYS A 136 18.43 4.30 3.38
N ALA A 137 18.30 3.22 4.15
CA ALA A 137 19.38 2.26 4.35
C ALA A 137 19.85 1.66 3.01
N SER A 138 18.91 1.31 2.12
CA SER A 138 19.25 0.82 0.78
C SER A 138 19.91 1.86 -0.14
N GLY A 139 19.68 3.15 0.10
CA GLY A 139 20.35 4.24 -0.62
C GLY A 139 21.78 4.47 -0.13
N ASP A 140 21.97 4.48 1.20
CA ASP A 140 23.28 4.66 1.83
C ASP A 140 24.27 3.53 1.45
N ASP A 141 23.77 2.29 1.29
CA ASP A 141 24.57 1.13 0.86
C ASP A 141 25.11 1.26 -0.58
N LEU A 142 24.42 2.00 -1.46
CA LEU A 142 24.83 2.20 -2.85
C LEU A 142 25.86 3.33 -3.00
N ASP A 143 25.78 4.36 -2.15
CA ASP A 143 26.73 5.48 -2.15
C ASP A 143 28.06 5.12 -1.43
N GLY A 144 28.02 4.19 -0.47
CA GLY A 144 29.20 3.69 0.24
C GLY A 144 30.07 2.66 -0.52
N ALA A 145 29.60 2.18 -1.68
CA ALA A 145 30.27 1.14 -2.47
C ALA A 145 31.12 1.67 -3.64
N SER A 146 31.44 2.97 -3.67
CA SER A 146 32.35 3.54 -4.65
C SER A 146 33.82 3.43 -4.17
N PRO A 147 34.70 2.70 -4.88
CA PRO A 147 36.15 2.72 -4.61
C PRO A 147 36.80 4.04 -5.05
#